data_AF-A0A6N0NZE1-F1
#
_entry.id   AF-A0A6N0NZE1-F1
#
_cell.length_a   1.000
_cell.length_b   1.000
_cell.length_c   1.000
_cell.angle_alpha   90.00
_cell.angle_beta   90.00
_cell.angle_gamma   90.00
#
_symmetry.space_group_name_H-M   'P 1'
#
loop_
_entity.id
_entity.type
_entity.pdbx_description
1 polymer ?
#
loop_
_entity_poly.entity_id
_entity_poly.type
_entity_poly.pdbx_seq_one_letter_code
_entity_poly.pdbx_strand_id
1 'polypeptide(L)'
;MELMPEKIEAIEPWGVNIPFILVGLLYWFLGGVSLNLSQGYHPYFMMIGSYSLYFGMIMRLFFPAKKYLPLQVMALFLLGLPMYPSQALASLALLAVEIWGIRDVRSYGGRFPVNALVLSSPAASIVSWLLYPIYGYWLLVVSLLLYLLGVNMGVFSANLGVKAKFGVEQTPIFVLVLLTLLSHKLLPVVVLGYLLWLLWKTKKMKFNLSSVSTILASLVVTSLSPLLGETVHSFALGVMAPYFFGCIVYSTSRYNYQKVTPIPLITGASYFLRFVNLEASAALFGLTVLYFLYLFKDNLTFTSVRLGMSSRYLKGEPSAREVP
;
A
#
# COMPACT_ATOMS: atom_id res chain seq x y z
N MET A 1 -27.07 -36.29 24.55
CA MET A 1 -26.58 -34.90 24.70
C MET A 1 -26.30 -34.40 23.29
N GLU A 2 -27.32 -33.84 22.64
CA GLU A 2 -27.16 -33.26 21.30
C GLU A 2 -26.27 -32.02 21.43
N LEU A 3 -25.09 -32.08 20.82
CA LEU A 3 -24.26 -30.90 20.58
C LEU A 3 -25.07 -30.00 19.65
N MET A 4 -25.69 -28.96 20.20
CA MET A 4 -26.28 -27.91 19.36
C MET A 4 -25.18 -27.40 18.41
N PRO A 5 -25.45 -27.30 17.10
CA PRO A 5 -24.48 -26.71 16.19
C PRO A 5 -24.20 -25.28 16.67
N GLU A 6 -22.92 -25.03 16.95
CA GLU A 6 -22.43 -23.70 17.30
C GLU A 6 -22.94 -22.72 16.25
N LYS A 7 -23.78 -21.76 16.66
CA LYS A 7 -24.37 -20.79 15.75
C LYS A 7 -23.23 -20.00 15.15
N ILE A 8 -22.87 -20.29 13.90
CA ILE A 8 -21.84 -19.54 13.17
C ILE A 8 -22.38 -18.12 13.01
N GLU A 9 -21.96 -17.21 13.90
CA GLU A 9 -22.28 -15.79 13.77
C GLU A 9 -21.69 -15.30 12.44
N ALA A 10 -22.57 -14.80 11.57
CA ALA A 10 -22.16 -14.23 10.30
C ALA A 10 -21.22 -13.05 10.58
N ILE A 11 -20.01 -13.13 10.05
CA ILE A 11 -19.00 -12.08 10.21
C ILE A 11 -19.51 -10.82 9.49
N GLU A 12 -19.94 -9.81 10.23
CA GLU A 12 -20.38 -8.54 9.65
C GLU A 12 -19.19 -7.78 9.05
N PRO A 13 -19.19 -7.50 7.74
CA PRO A 13 -18.09 -6.79 7.13
C PRO A 13 -18.16 -5.29 7.44
N TRP A 14 -17.02 -4.60 7.34
CA TRP A 14 -16.99 -3.14 7.22
C TRP A 14 -15.79 -2.65 6.41
N GLY A 15 -15.92 -1.48 5.79
CA GLY A 15 -14.95 -0.87 4.89
C GLY A 15 -13.82 -0.16 5.62
N VAL A 16 -13.09 -0.89 6.46
CA VAL A 16 -12.00 -0.38 7.31
C VAL A 16 -11.01 0.49 6.54
N ASN A 17 -10.68 0.14 5.30
CA ASN A 17 -9.70 0.87 4.50
C ASN A 17 -10.13 2.30 4.15
N ILE A 18 -11.42 2.61 4.08
CA ILE A 18 -11.89 3.92 3.60
C ILE A 18 -11.51 5.04 4.58
N PRO A 19 -11.80 4.98 5.90
CA PRO A 19 -11.32 5.96 6.87
C PRO A 19 -9.80 6.17 6.82
N PHE A 20 -9.03 5.08 6.73
CA PHE A 20 -7.57 5.15 6.61
C PHE A 20 -7.09 5.83 5.33
N ILE A 21 -7.77 5.60 4.20
CA ILE A 21 -7.48 6.32 2.94
C ILE A 21 -7.75 7.81 3.09
N LEU A 22 -8.87 8.19 3.70
CA LEU A 22 -9.22 9.60 3.92
C LEU A 22 -8.19 10.30 4.82
N VAL A 23 -7.79 9.67 5.93
CA VAL A 23 -6.70 10.18 6.79
C VAL A 23 -5.39 10.26 6.02
N GLY A 24 -5.09 9.26 5.19
CA GLY A 24 -3.91 9.23 4.34
C GLY A 24 -3.82 10.44 3.41
N LEU A 25 -4.91 10.73 2.70
CA LEU A 25 -5.00 11.86 1.78
C LEU A 25 -4.98 13.20 2.50
N LEU A 26 -5.63 13.30 3.66
CA LEU A 26 -5.58 14.51 4.49
C LEU A 26 -4.14 14.82 4.92
N TYR A 27 -3.39 13.81 5.38
CA TYR A 27 -2.00 14.00 5.79
C TYR A 27 -1.06 14.32 4.63
N TRP A 28 -1.28 13.75 3.45
CA TRP A 28 -0.54 14.18 2.26
C TRP A 28 -0.84 15.62 1.86
N PHE A 29 -2.10 16.06 1.98
CA PHE A 29 -2.47 17.45 1.77
C PHE A 29 -1.77 18.38 2.78
N LEU A 30 -1.83 18.04 4.08
CA LEU A 30 -1.12 18.78 5.14
C LEU A 30 0.40 18.79 4.92
N GLY A 31 0.97 17.69 4.45
CA GLY A 31 2.38 17.59 4.05
C GLY A 31 2.70 18.54 2.90
N GLY A 32 1.85 18.65 1.89
CA GLY A 32 1.99 19.63 0.81
C GLY A 32 1.92 21.07 1.31
N VAL A 33 0.90 21.41 2.11
CA VAL A 33 0.72 22.74 2.70
C VAL A 33 1.91 23.13 3.61
N SER A 34 2.46 22.16 4.34
CA SER A 34 3.58 22.41 5.26
C SER A 34 4.85 22.90 4.56
N LEU A 35 5.02 22.68 3.25
CA LEU A 35 6.14 23.23 2.49
C LEU A 35 6.20 24.77 2.56
N ASN A 36 5.04 25.44 2.71
CA ASN A 36 4.92 26.89 2.80
C ASN A 36 4.90 27.42 4.24
N LEU A 37 4.67 26.57 5.24
CA LEU A 37 4.50 26.98 6.65
C LEU A 37 5.70 26.57 7.52
N SER A 38 6.14 25.32 7.39
CA SER A 38 7.29 24.77 8.10
C SER A 38 7.72 23.46 7.42
N GLN A 39 8.80 23.55 6.63
CA GLN A 39 9.29 22.45 5.81
C GLN A 39 9.67 21.20 6.61
N GLY A 40 10.01 21.36 7.89
CA GLY A 40 10.36 20.24 8.78
C GLY A 40 9.22 19.23 8.99
N TYR A 41 7.96 19.66 8.87
CA TYR A 41 6.81 18.77 9.04
C TYR A 41 6.44 17.98 7.78
N HIS A 42 6.92 18.41 6.61
CA HIS A 42 6.62 17.76 5.33
C HIS A 42 6.89 16.24 5.36
N PRO A 43 8.12 15.76 5.64
CA PRO A 43 8.39 14.32 5.62
C PRO A 43 7.56 13.55 6.66
N TYR A 44 7.29 14.16 7.82
CA TYR A 44 6.50 13.52 8.87
C TYR A 44 5.04 13.29 8.45
N PHE A 45 4.38 14.34 7.94
CA PHE A 45 3.01 14.23 7.45
C PHE A 45 2.90 13.32 6.22
N MET A 46 3.86 13.38 5.30
CA MET A 46 3.89 12.46 4.16
C MET A 46 4.01 11.00 4.62
N MET A 47 4.80 10.71 5.65
CA MET A 47 4.89 9.36 6.22
C MET A 47 3.62 8.95 6.95
N ILE A 48 3.04 9.78 7.82
CA ILE A 48 1.75 9.45 8.47
C ILE A 48 0.69 9.12 7.42
N GLY A 49 0.61 9.92 6.35
CA GLY A 49 -0.32 9.69 5.26
C GLY A 49 -0.09 8.34 4.56
N SER A 50 1.17 8.01 4.29
CA SER A 50 1.57 6.76 3.64
C SER A 50 1.31 5.52 4.51
N TYR A 51 1.58 5.64 5.82
CA TYR A 51 1.25 4.58 6.78
C TYR A 51 -0.25 4.41 6.96
N SER A 52 -1.04 5.47 6.79
CA SER A 52 -2.50 5.37 6.82
C SER A 52 -3.01 4.51 5.66
N LEU A 53 -2.54 4.75 4.44
CA LEU A 53 -2.86 3.89 3.29
C LEU A 53 -2.41 2.44 3.53
N TYR A 54 -1.21 2.26 4.05
CA TYR A 54 -0.66 0.95 4.43
C TYR A 54 -1.55 0.20 5.44
N PHE A 55 -1.91 0.83 6.56
CA PHE A 55 -2.71 0.22 7.62
C PHE A 55 -4.10 -0.17 7.12
N GLY A 56 -4.77 0.75 6.44
CA GLY A 56 -6.11 0.50 5.90
C GLY A 56 -6.12 -0.70 4.96
N MET A 57 -5.06 -0.85 4.15
CA MET A 57 -4.97 -1.94 3.19
C MET A 57 -4.55 -3.27 3.80
N ILE A 58 -3.66 -3.30 4.80
CA ILE A 58 -3.43 -4.53 5.58
C ILE A 58 -4.71 -4.97 6.27
N MET A 59 -5.38 -4.08 7.01
CA MET A 59 -6.59 -4.45 7.75
C MET A 59 -7.69 -4.99 6.82
N ARG A 60 -7.78 -4.47 5.60
CA ARG A 60 -8.67 -5.00 4.56
C ARG A 60 -8.25 -6.36 4.02
N LEU A 61 -6.95 -6.60 3.80
CA LEU A 61 -6.46 -7.85 3.20
C LEU A 61 -6.87 -9.06 4.03
N PHE A 62 -6.89 -8.89 5.34
CA PHE A 62 -7.08 -10.01 6.24
C PHE A 62 -8.42 -10.01 6.97
N PHE A 63 -8.91 -8.85 7.43
CA PHE A 63 -9.92 -8.83 8.50
C PHE A 63 -10.90 -7.66 8.42
N PRO A 64 -11.65 -7.47 7.31
CA PRO A 64 -12.67 -6.42 7.21
C PRO A 64 -13.92 -6.80 8.01
N ALA A 65 -13.78 -7.17 9.29
CA ALA A 65 -14.86 -7.65 10.15
C ALA A 65 -15.02 -6.73 11.36
N LYS A 66 -16.27 -6.47 11.75
CA LYS A 66 -16.58 -5.64 12.93
C LYS A 66 -16.05 -6.20 14.24
N LYS A 67 -15.77 -7.50 14.32
CA LYS A 67 -15.14 -8.14 15.47
C LYS A 67 -13.81 -7.47 15.88
N TYR A 68 -13.06 -6.93 14.92
CA TYR A 68 -11.77 -6.27 15.17
C TYR A 68 -11.88 -4.74 15.27
N LEU A 69 -13.10 -4.19 15.19
CA LEU A 69 -13.36 -2.76 15.14
C LEU A 69 -12.66 -1.96 16.25
N PRO A 70 -12.62 -2.40 17.53
CA PRO A 70 -11.95 -1.63 18.58
C PRO A 70 -10.47 -1.39 18.28
N LEU A 71 -9.73 -2.43 17.88
CA LEU A 71 -8.31 -2.30 17.54
C LEU A 71 -8.09 -1.53 16.24
N GLN A 72 -8.99 -1.67 15.27
CA GLN A 72 -8.92 -0.95 14.00
C GLN A 72 -9.15 0.56 14.20
N VAL A 73 -10.13 0.94 15.03
CA VAL A 73 -10.38 2.34 15.42
C VAL A 73 -9.23 2.88 16.27
N MET A 74 -8.70 2.08 17.20
CA MET A 74 -7.53 2.47 17.99
C MET A 74 -6.31 2.75 17.11
N ALA A 75 -6.03 1.88 16.14
CA ALA A 75 -4.95 2.08 15.18
C ALA A 75 -5.17 3.34 14.33
N LEU A 76 -6.39 3.57 13.84
CA LEU A 76 -6.74 4.75 13.06
C LEU A 76 -6.52 6.04 13.87
N PHE A 77 -7.02 6.07 15.11
CA PHE A 77 -6.91 7.21 15.99
C PHE A 77 -5.44 7.51 16.33
N LEU A 78 -4.70 6.51 16.81
CA LEU A 78 -3.30 6.67 17.17
C LEU A 78 -2.43 7.09 15.98
N LEU A 79 -2.66 6.49 14.81
CA LEU A 79 -1.93 6.86 13.59
C LEU A 79 -2.24 8.29 13.17
N GLY A 80 -3.50 8.71 13.33
CA GLY A 80 -3.97 10.05 13.04
C GLY A 80 -3.53 11.13 14.02
N LEU A 81 -2.93 10.78 15.17
CA LEU A 81 -2.32 11.74 16.09
C LEU A 81 -0.87 12.02 15.65
N PRO A 82 -0.51 13.23 15.22
CA PRO A 82 0.83 13.50 14.67
C PRO A 82 1.86 13.75 15.78
N MET A 83 2.02 12.80 16.69
CA MET A 83 2.90 12.93 17.85
C MET A 83 3.65 11.63 18.15
N TYR A 84 4.97 11.69 18.26
CA TYR A 84 5.74 10.52 18.67
C TYR A 84 5.39 10.14 20.12
N PRO A 85 5.22 8.84 20.47
CA PRO A 85 5.37 7.63 19.64
C PRO A 85 4.04 7.01 19.16
N SER A 86 2.99 7.80 18.90
CA SER A 86 1.65 7.28 18.61
C SER A 86 1.60 6.31 17.42
N GLN A 87 2.43 6.52 16.39
CA GLN A 87 2.50 5.65 15.21
C GLN A 87 3.07 4.26 15.53
N ALA A 88 4.00 4.16 16.49
CA ALA A 88 4.50 2.87 16.97
C ALA A 88 3.38 2.10 17.71
N LEU A 89 2.62 2.81 18.56
CA LEU A 89 1.46 2.25 19.25
C LEU A 89 0.35 1.83 18.27
N ALA A 90 0.12 2.63 17.23
CA ALA A 90 -0.78 2.26 16.14
C ALA A 90 -0.32 0.98 15.44
N SER A 91 1.00 0.83 15.22
CA SER A 91 1.59 -0.38 14.61
C SER A 91 1.41 -1.61 15.49
N LEU A 92 1.46 -1.47 16.82
CA LEU A 92 1.13 -2.54 17.76
C LEU A 92 -0.34 -2.96 17.65
N ALA A 93 -1.26 -2.00 17.55
CA ALA A 93 -2.68 -2.27 17.33
C ALA A 93 -2.90 -3.03 16.01
N LEU A 94 -2.22 -2.62 14.93
CA LEU A 94 -2.25 -3.31 13.64
C LEU A 94 -1.74 -4.75 13.75
N LEU A 95 -0.59 -4.96 14.39
CA LEU A 95 -0.01 -6.30 14.58
C LEU A 95 -0.94 -7.19 15.42
N ALA A 96 -1.59 -6.64 16.45
CA ALA A 96 -2.57 -7.38 17.23
C ALA A 96 -3.77 -7.83 16.39
N VAL A 97 -4.30 -6.97 15.51
CA VAL A 97 -5.36 -7.33 14.55
C VAL A 97 -4.88 -8.44 13.61
N GLU A 98 -3.66 -8.32 13.08
CA GLU A 98 -3.07 -9.33 12.19
C GLU A 98 -2.95 -10.69 12.88
N ILE A 99 -2.36 -10.75 14.08
CA ILE A 99 -2.20 -12.00 14.85
C ILE A 99 -3.56 -12.61 15.18
N TRP A 100 -4.51 -11.80 15.67
CA TRP A 100 -5.83 -12.27 16.05
C TRP A 100 -6.52 -12.89 14.84
N GLY A 101 -6.57 -12.17 13.73
CA GLY A 101 -7.27 -12.73 12.60
C GLY A 101 -6.55 -13.91 11.95
N ILE A 102 -5.20 -14.00 11.97
CA ILE A 102 -4.50 -15.21 11.48
C ILE A 102 -4.93 -16.43 12.30
N ARG A 103 -5.11 -16.27 13.62
CA ARG A 103 -5.66 -17.34 14.47
C ARG A 103 -7.07 -17.72 14.03
N ASP A 104 -7.93 -16.73 13.75
CA ASP A 104 -9.29 -16.97 13.29
C ASP A 104 -9.34 -17.69 11.93
N VAL A 105 -8.53 -17.30 10.93
CA VAL A 105 -8.47 -18.00 9.63
C VAL A 105 -8.06 -19.47 9.80
N ARG A 106 -7.10 -19.72 10.70
CA ARG A 106 -6.64 -21.08 11.00
C ARG A 106 -7.73 -21.90 11.70
N SER A 107 -8.47 -21.31 12.64
CA SER A 107 -9.58 -22.02 13.31
C SER A 107 -10.72 -22.35 12.35
N TYR A 108 -10.94 -21.53 11.31
CA TYR A 108 -11.94 -21.82 10.27
C TYR A 108 -11.46 -22.84 9.22
N GLY A 109 -10.29 -23.47 9.42
CA GLY A 109 -9.74 -24.46 8.49
C GLY A 109 -9.21 -23.87 7.17
N GLY A 110 -9.11 -22.53 7.07
CA GLY A 110 -8.64 -21.85 5.87
C GLY A 110 -7.12 -21.98 5.69
N ARG A 111 -6.68 -22.24 4.46
CA ARG A 111 -5.26 -22.13 4.08
C ARG A 111 -4.95 -20.67 3.76
N PHE A 112 -4.38 -19.95 4.71
CA PHE A 112 -3.95 -18.57 4.49
C PHE A 112 -2.66 -18.54 3.63
N PRO A 113 -2.64 -17.84 2.47
CA PRO A 113 -1.42 -17.73 1.67
C PRO A 113 -0.40 -16.87 2.42
N VAL A 114 0.68 -17.50 2.88
CA VAL A 114 1.72 -16.83 3.68
C VAL A 114 2.49 -15.84 2.81
N ASN A 115 2.07 -14.57 2.79
CA ASN A 115 2.85 -13.50 2.19
C ASN A 115 3.82 -12.96 3.23
N ALA A 116 5.01 -13.56 3.31
CA ALA A 116 6.02 -13.27 4.33
C ALA A 116 6.42 -11.79 4.36
N LEU A 117 6.52 -11.14 3.19
CA LEU A 117 6.83 -9.71 3.12
C LEU A 117 5.75 -8.86 3.81
N VAL A 118 4.47 -9.12 3.49
CA VAL A 118 3.34 -8.40 4.08
C VAL A 118 3.20 -8.71 5.57
N LEU A 119 3.31 -9.98 5.96
CA LEU A 119 3.19 -10.40 7.36
C LEU A 119 4.34 -9.89 8.24
N SER A 120 5.49 -9.60 7.66
CA SER A 120 6.61 -9.01 8.39
C SER A 120 6.49 -7.49 8.55
N SER A 121 5.67 -6.82 7.73
CA SER A 121 5.68 -5.36 7.69
C SER A 121 5.08 -4.69 8.94
N PRO A 122 4.06 -5.22 9.66
CA PRO A 122 3.59 -4.60 10.90
C PRO A 122 4.64 -4.63 12.01
N ALA A 123 5.35 -5.75 12.15
CA ALA A 123 6.47 -5.86 13.09
C ALA A 123 7.60 -4.89 12.72
N ALA A 124 7.97 -4.83 11.44
CA ALA A 124 8.96 -3.87 10.95
C ALA A 124 8.51 -2.40 11.16
N SER A 125 7.21 -2.11 11.04
CA SER A 125 6.62 -0.79 11.27
C SER A 125 6.83 -0.33 12.72
N ILE A 126 6.62 -1.21 13.70
CA ILE A 126 6.86 -0.89 15.12
C ILE A 126 8.33 -0.49 15.33
N VAL A 127 9.25 -1.34 14.86
CA VAL A 127 10.69 -1.09 14.98
C VAL A 127 11.06 0.22 14.28
N SER A 128 10.53 0.44 13.09
CA SER A 128 10.84 1.63 12.29
C SER A 128 10.36 2.90 12.97
N TRP A 129 9.12 2.93 13.51
CA TRP A 129 8.60 4.10 14.21
C TRP A 129 9.27 4.38 15.55
N LEU A 130 9.76 3.36 16.26
CA LEU A 130 10.53 3.57 17.50
C LEU A 130 11.91 4.15 17.22
N LEU A 131 12.53 3.77 16.09
CA LEU A 131 13.92 4.06 15.81
C LEU A 131 14.12 5.18 14.76
N TYR A 132 13.07 5.62 14.05
CA TYR A 132 13.21 6.70 13.06
C TYR A 132 13.75 8.03 13.63
N PRO A 133 13.52 8.42 14.91
CA PRO A 133 14.12 9.66 15.41
C PRO A 133 15.65 9.59 15.46
N ILE A 134 16.21 8.38 15.53
CA ILE A 134 17.65 8.12 15.63
C ILE A 134 18.24 7.89 14.23
N TYR A 135 17.58 7.07 13.39
CA TYR A 135 18.12 6.65 12.09
C TYR A 135 17.48 7.36 10.87
N GLY A 136 16.52 8.25 11.11
CA GLY A 136 15.85 9.06 10.10
C GLY A 136 14.71 8.35 9.36
N TYR A 137 14.06 9.11 8.46
CA TYR A 137 12.87 8.70 7.70
C TYR A 137 13.08 7.50 6.76
N TRP A 138 14.32 7.20 6.37
CA TRP A 138 14.59 6.04 5.51
C TRP A 138 14.21 4.73 6.19
N LEU A 139 14.33 4.66 7.52
CA LEU A 139 13.93 3.46 8.26
C LEU A 139 12.44 3.15 8.06
N LEU A 140 11.60 4.18 7.97
CA LEU A 140 10.18 4.04 7.70
C LEU A 140 9.89 3.47 6.29
N VAL A 141 10.68 3.89 5.30
CA VAL A 141 10.60 3.38 3.92
C VAL A 141 10.78 1.87 3.85
N VAL A 142 11.64 1.28 4.68
CA VAL A 142 11.93 -0.16 4.69
C VAL A 142 10.67 -0.98 4.99
N SER A 143 9.91 -0.61 6.03
CA SER A 143 8.67 -1.31 6.36
C SER A 143 7.58 -1.14 5.30
N LEU A 144 7.50 0.03 4.65
CA LEU A 144 6.61 0.27 3.52
C LEU A 144 7.03 -0.56 2.30
N LEU A 145 8.32 -0.69 2.00
CA LEU A 145 8.84 -1.52 0.91
C LEU A 145 8.44 -2.99 1.08
N LEU A 146 8.58 -3.54 2.29
CA LEU A 146 8.13 -4.91 2.58
C LEU A 146 6.65 -5.10 2.20
N TYR A 147 5.79 -4.20 2.66
CA TYR A 147 4.38 -4.23 2.33
C TYR A 147 4.11 -4.08 0.82
N LEU A 148 4.64 -3.01 0.20
CA LEU A 148 4.34 -2.62 -1.17
C LEU A 148 4.78 -3.70 -2.17
N LEU A 149 6.00 -4.23 -2.02
CA LEU A 149 6.50 -5.29 -2.89
C LEU A 149 5.73 -6.59 -2.66
N GLY A 150 5.40 -6.91 -1.41
CA GLY A 150 4.64 -8.09 -1.03
C GLY A 150 3.23 -8.13 -1.63
N VAL A 151 2.45 -7.06 -1.47
CA VAL A 151 1.08 -7.01 -2.01
C VAL A 151 1.10 -6.91 -3.54
N ASN A 152 1.96 -6.08 -4.12
CA ASN A 152 2.00 -5.92 -5.57
C ASN A 152 2.53 -7.15 -6.31
N MET A 153 3.22 -8.06 -5.62
CA MET A 153 3.55 -9.37 -6.21
C MET A 153 2.27 -10.12 -6.62
N GLY A 154 1.22 -10.08 -5.81
CA GLY A 154 -0.09 -10.66 -6.16
C GLY A 154 -0.78 -9.91 -7.29
N VAL A 155 -0.75 -8.58 -7.27
CA VAL A 155 -1.35 -7.72 -8.30
C VAL A 155 -0.70 -7.95 -9.66
N PHE A 156 0.63 -7.94 -9.74
CA PHE A 156 1.35 -8.18 -10.98
C PHE A 156 1.21 -9.62 -11.46
N SER A 157 1.25 -10.60 -10.55
CA SER A 157 0.99 -12.00 -10.90
C SER A 157 -0.36 -12.19 -11.57
N ALA A 158 -1.41 -11.57 -11.03
CA ALA A 158 -2.76 -11.69 -11.56
C ALA A 158 -2.95 -10.99 -12.91
N ASN A 159 -2.28 -9.85 -13.16
CA ASN A 159 -2.50 -9.04 -14.36
C ASN A 159 -1.52 -9.35 -15.50
N LEU A 160 -0.27 -9.71 -15.17
CA LEU A 160 0.74 -10.11 -16.15
C LEU A 160 0.76 -11.63 -16.40
N GLY A 161 -0.05 -12.39 -15.67
CA GLY A 161 -0.09 -13.85 -15.79
C GLY A 161 1.21 -14.53 -15.36
N VAL A 162 1.99 -13.89 -14.47
CA VAL A 162 3.23 -14.44 -13.93
C VAL A 162 2.96 -15.27 -12.68
N LYS A 163 3.87 -16.19 -12.34
CA LYS A 163 3.69 -17.05 -11.16
C LYS A 163 3.88 -16.21 -9.88
N ALA A 164 2.87 -16.22 -9.02
CA ALA A 164 2.98 -15.61 -7.70
C ALA A 164 3.95 -16.41 -6.81
N LYS A 165 4.88 -15.71 -6.17
CA LYS A 165 5.94 -16.29 -5.33
C LYS A 165 5.73 -15.91 -3.88
N PHE A 166 4.99 -16.70 -3.13
CA PHE A 166 4.69 -16.40 -1.72
C PHE A 166 5.53 -17.27 -0.76
N GLY A 167 5.54 -16.88 0.52
CA GLY A 167 6.22 -17.60 1.58
C GLY A 167 7.74 -17.49 1.49
N VAL A 168 8.43 -18.63 1.58
CA VAL A 168 9.90 -18.70 1.55
C VAL A 168 10.47 -18.24 0.21
N GLU A 169 9.70 -18.32 -0.88
CA GLU A 169 10.12 -17.76 -2.17
C GLU A 169 10.27 -16.22 -2.13
N GLN A 170 9.83 -15.53 -1.07
CA GLN A 170 10.02 -14.08 -0.92
C GLN A 170 11.29 -13.69 -0.16
N THR A 171 12.01 -14.67 0.42
CA THR A 171 13.24 -14.41 1.18
C THR A 171 14.28 -13.59 0.42
N PRO A 172 14.54 -13.80 -0.89
CA PRO A 172 15.50 -12.96 -1.62
C PRO A 172 15.10 -11.48 -1.65
N ILE A 173 13.81 -11.19 -1.80
CA ILE A 173 13.30 -9.82 -1.80
C ILE A 173 13.34 -9.21 -0.40
N PHE A 174 13.02 -10.01 0.62
CA PHE A 174 13.14 -9.59 2.01
C PHE A 174 14.58 -9.17 2.34
N VAL A 175 15.56 -9.98 1.97
CA VAL A 175 16.99 -9.66 2.17
C VAL A 175 17.38 -8.41 1.40
N LEU A 176 16.98 -8.28 0.13
CA LEU A 176 17.26 -7.08 -0.67
C LEU A 176 16.70 -5.80 -0.01
N VAL A 177 15.48 -5.86 0.52
CA VAL A 177 14.88 -4.73 1.25
C VAL A 177 15.69 -4.40 2.49
N LEU A 178 16.11 -5.39 3.29
CA LEU A 178 16.93 -5.14 4.49
C LEU A 178 18.31 -4.56 4.16
N LEU A 179 18.92 -4.92 3.03
CA LEU A 179 20.19 -4.34 2.61
C LEU A 179 20.10 -2.82 2.40
N THR A 180 18.92 -2.27 2.12
CA THR A 180 18.74 -0.81 2.01
C THR A 180 18.97 -0.07 3.33
N LEU A 181 19.00 -0.75 4.47
CA LEU A 181 19.41 -0.18 5.76
C LEU A 181 20.88 0.24 5.76
N LEU A 182 21.73 -0.44 4.96
CA LEU A 182 23.14 -0.09 4.82
C LEU A 182 23.35 1.14 3.94
N SER A 183 22.50 1.32 2.93
CA SER A 183 22.53 2.49 2.06
C SER A 183 21.20 2.66 1.32
N HIS A 184 20.61 3.85 1.43
CA HIS A 184 19.40 4.21 0.68
C HIS A 184 19.62 4.18 -0.85
N LYS A 185 20.86 4.32 -1.31
CA LYS A 185 21.23 4.24 -2.74
C LYS A 185 20.97 2.86 -3.35
N LEU A 186 20.70 1.83 -2.54
CA LEU A 186 20.36 0.48 -3.01
C LEU A 186 18.90 0.32 -3.46
N LEU A 187 18.05 1.35 -3.32
CA LEU A 187 16.66 1.30 -3.79
C LEU A 187 16.49 0.79 -5.25
N PRO A 188 17.29 1.22 -6.23
CA PRO A 188 17.15 0.73 -7.62
C PRO A 188 17.47 -0.76 -7.74
N VAL A 189 18.44 -1.24 -6.94
CA VAL A 189 18.82 -2.66 -6.88
C VAL A 189 17.67 -3.48 -6.31
N VAL A 190 16.96 -2.97 -5.30
CA VAL A 190 15.75 -3.63 -4.76
C VAL A 190 14.65 -3.71 -5.79
N VAL A 191 14.35 -2.60 -6.49
CA VAL A 191 13.28 -2.58 -7.51
C VAL A 191 13.65 -3.50 -8.67
N LEU A 192 14.86 -3.41 -9.21
CA LEU A 192 15.32 -4.29 -10.28
C LEU A 192 15.33 -5.76 -9.84
N GLY A 193 15.87 -6.06 -8.66
CA GLY A 193 15.90 -7.41 -8.09
C GLY A 193 14.50 -7.98 -7.88
N TYR A 194 13.55 -7.17 -7.42
CA TYR A 194 12.13 -7.52 -7.32
C TYR A 194 11.54 -7.91 -8.68
N LEU A 195 11.79 -7.11 -9.73
CA LEU A 195 11.25 -7.36 -11.07
C LEU A 195 11.87 -8.62 -11.70
N LEU A 196 13.19 -8.76 -11.62
CA LEU A 196 13.90 -9.95 -12.10
C LEU A 196 13.39 -11.20 -11.37
N TRP A 197 13.19 -11.11 -10.06
CA TRP A 197 12.63 -12.19 -9.27
C TRP A 197 11.20 -12.52 -9.70
N LEU A 198 10.33 -11.53 -9.87
CA LEU A 198 8.95 -11.71 -10.30
C LEU A 198 8.87 -12.44 -11.65
N LEU A 199 9.75 -12.08 -12.59
CA LEU A 199 9.79 -12.66 -13.93
C LEU A 199 10.55 -14.00 -13.98
N TRP A 200 11.36 -14.32 -12.97
CA TRP A 200 12.17 -15.54 -12.99
C TRP A 200 11.31 -16.80 -13.09
N LYS A 201 11.64 -17.66 -14.06
CA LYS A 201 10.92 -18.91 -14.40
C LYS A 201 9.51 -18.70 -14.98
N THR A 202 9.16 -17.49 -15.40
CA THR A 202 7.92 -17.22 -16.13
C THR A 202 8.15 -17.38 -17.64
N LYS A 203 7.43 -18.32 -18.28
CA LYS A 203 7.60 -18.64 -19.72
C LYS A 203 6.80 -17.74 -20.67
N LYS A 204 5.63 -17.27 -20.25
CA LYS A 204 4.75 -16.40 -21.03
C LYS A 204 4.18 -15.32 -20.12
N MET A 205 4.20 -14.08 -20.60
CA MET A 205 3.65 -12.92 -19.91
C MET A 205 2.47 -12.37 -20.71
N LYS A 206 1.39 -12.03 -20.03
CA LYS A 206 0.28 -11.26 -20.61
C LYS A 206 0.64 -9.78 -20.57
N PHE A 207 0.40 -9.09 -21.67
CA PHE A 207 0.58 -7.65 -21.69
C PHE A 207 -0.56 -6.96 -20.94
N ASN A 208 -0.23 -6.15 -19.95
CA ASN A 208 -1.17 -5.28 -19.25
C ASN A 208 -0.56 -3.89 -19.09
N LEU A 209 -1.14 -2.88 -19.75
CA LEU A 209 -0.55 -1.55 -19.84
C LEU A 209 -0.39 -0.89 -18.46
N SER A 210 -1.38 -1.03 -17.56
CA SER A 210 -1.30 -0.49 -16.20
C SER A 210 -0.14 -1.11 -15.40
N SER A 211 0.00 -2.44 -15.43
CA SER A 211 1.09 -3.12 -14.73
C SER A 211 2.45 -2.82 -15.35
N VAL A 212 2.56 -2.82 -16.69
CA VAL A 212 3.82 -2.53 -17.39
C VAL A 212 4.26 -1.10 -17.16
N SER A 213 3.36 -0.12 -17.28
CA SER A 213 3.68 1.29 -17.02
C SER A 213 4.11 1.54 -15.58
N THR A 214 3.46 0.87 -14.61
CA THR A 214 3.84 0.94 -13.19
C THR A 214 5.26 0.43 -12.98
N ILE A 215 5.57 -0.76 -13.50
CA ILE A 215 6.90 -1.37 -13.40
C ILE A 215 7.97 -0.49 -14.06
N LEU A 216 7.72 -0.03 -15.29
CA LEU A 216 8.69 0.77 -16.04
C LEU A 216 8.94 2.12 -15.38
N ALA A 217 7.89 2.83 -14.96
CA ALA A 217 8.04 4.11 -14.27
C ALA A 217 8.82 3.95 -12.95
N SER A 218 8.51 2.92 -12.16
CA SER A 218 9.27 2.63 -10.93
C SER A 218 10.74 2.36 -11.21
N LEU A 219 11.05 1.56 -12.22
CA LEU A 219 12.44 1.27 -12.58
C LEU A 219 13.18 2.52 -13.04
N VAL A 220 12.57 3.31 -13.93
CA VAL A 220 13.18 4.54 -14.48
C VAL A 220 13.42 5.57 -13.39
N VAL A 221 12.40 5.88 -12.59
CA VAL A 221 12.49 6.89 -11.52
C VAL A 221 13.53 6.50 -10.48
N THR A 222 13.52 5.25 -10.02
CA THR A 222 14.49 4.80 -9.02
C THR A 222 15.89 4.72 -9.59
N SER A 223 16.09 4.17 -10.81
CA SER A 223 17.42 4.03 -11.42
C SER A 223 18.11 5.37 -11.71
N LEU A 224 17.34 6.44 -11.95
CA LEU A 224 17.90 7.77 -12.15
C LEU A 224 18.14 8.54 -10.84
N SER A 225 17.59 8.08 -9.71
CA SER A 225 17.76 8.75 -8.42
C SER A 225 19.19 8.82 -7.89
N PRO A 226 20.08 7.81 -8.06
CA PRO A 226 21.48 7.95 -7.68
C PRO A 226 22.20 9.10 -8.40
N LEU A 227 21.77 9.45 -9.62
CA LEU A 227 22.33 10.54 -10.41
C LEU A 227 21.70 11.89 -10.07
N LEU A 228 20.36 11.95 -10.00
CA LEU A 228 19.60 13.20 -9.78
C LEU A 228 19.47 13.57 -8.30
N GLY A 229 19.69 12.61 -7.39
CA GLY A 229 19.50 12.75 -5.95
C GLY A 229 18.09 12.36 -5.48
N GLU A 230 17.77 12.75 -4.24
CA GLU A 230 16.39 12.75 -3.72
C GLU A 230 15.71 11.36 -3.64
N THR A 231 16.41 10.41 -3.03
CA THR A 231 15.99 9.00 -2.99
C THR A 231 14.65 8.75 -2.31
N VAL A 232 14.33 9.47 -1.23
CA VAL A 232 13.01 9.35 -0.55
C VAL A 232 11.87 9.75 -1.50
N HIS A 233 12.06 10.80 -2.29
CA HIS A 233 11.08 11.23 -3.29
C HIS A 233 10.99 10.27 -4.47
N SER A 234 12.12 9.67 -4.89
CA SER A 234 12.11 8.61 -5.90
C SER A 234 11.33 7.37 -5.43
N PHE A 235 11.42 7.03 -4.15
CA PHE A 235 10.58 6.00 -3.54
C PHE A 235 9.11 6.43 -3.52
N ALA A 236 8.82 7.65 -3.05
CA ALA A 236 7.46 8.14 -2.91
C ALA A 236 6.69 8.19 -4.25
N LEU A 237 7.32 8.76 -5.28
CA LEU A 237 6.71 9.01 -6.58
C LEU A 237 6.92 7.87 -7.58
N GLY A 238 8.05 7.17 -7.49
CA GLY A 238 8.39 6.06 -8.37
C GLY A 238 7.78 4.74 -7.91
N VAL A 239 7.69 4.47 -6.61
CA VAL A 239 7.25 3.17 -6.08
C VAL A 239 5.96 3.30 -5.29
N MET A 240 5.98 4.05 -4.19
CA MET A 240 4.94 4.07 -3.18
C MET A 240 3.56 4.50 -3.72
N ALA A 241 3.45 5.70 -4.27
CA ALA A 241 2.18 6.21 -4.81
C ALA A 241 1.61 5.32 -5.93
N PRO A 242 2.36 4.97 -6.98
CA PRO A 242 1.81 4.14 -8.05
C PRO A 242 1.45 2.72 -7.58
N TYR A 243 2.22 2.12 -6.66
CA TYR A 243 1.93 0.80 -6.11
C TYR A 243 0.72 0.82 -5.18
N PHE A 244 0.57 1.85 -4.32
CA PHE A 244 -0.62 2.00 -3.49
C PHE A 244 -1.86 2.18 -4.35
N PHE A 245 -1.86 3.15 -5.25
CA PHE A 245 -3.04 3.45 -6.07
C PHE A 245 -3.41 2.29 -6.98
N GLY A 246 -2.42 1.66 -7.63
CA GLY A 246 -2.65 0.47 -8.44
C GLY A 246 -3.24 -0.68 -7.64
N CYS A 247 -2.68 -0.98 -6.47
CA CYS A 247 -3.20 -2.02 -5.59
C CYS A 247 -4.60 -1.71 -5.04
N ILE A 248 -4.84 -0.48 -4.56
CA ILE A 248 -6.14 -0.07 -4.04
C ILE A 248 -7.19 -0.23 -5.13
N VAL A 249 -6.99 0.38 -6.30
CA VAL A 249 -7.92 0.28 -7.43
C VAL A 249 -8.12 -1.18 -7.87
N TYR A 250 -7.05 -1.98 -7.99
CA TYR A 250 -7.17 -3.40 -8.33
C TYR A 250 -8.09 -4.16 -7.37
N SER A 251 -7.99 -3.81 -6.09
CA SER A 251 -8.61 -4.57 -5.02
C SER A 251 -10.05 -4.11 -4.71
N THR A 252 -10.37 -2.82 -4.86
CA THR A 252 -11.67 -2.23 -4.49
C THR A 252 -12.51 -1.79 -5.69
N SER A 253 -11.87 -1.48 -6.81
CA SER A 253 -12.49 -0.98 -8.03
C SER A 253 -11.89 -1.66 -9.26
N ARG A 254 -11.85 -2.99 -9.25
CA ARG A 254 -11.12 -3.78 -10.26
C ARG A 254 -11.53 -3.44 -11.70
N TYR A 255 -12.78 -3.06 -11.91
CA TYR A 255 -13.32 -2.60 -13.19
C TYR A 255 -12.63 -1.35 -13.75
N ASN A 256 -11.95 -0.57 -12.90
CA ASN A 256 -11.17 0.61 -13.28
C ASN A 256 -9.65 0.32 -13.40
N TYR A 257 -9.18 -0.90 -13.13
CA TYR A 257 -7.74 -1.18 -13.08
C TYR A 257 -7.01 -0.91 -14.41
N GLN A 258 -7.65 -1.15 -15.56
CA GLN A 258 -7.07 -0.83 -16.87
C GLN A 258 -6.85 0.67 -17.09
N LYS A 259 -7.54 1.51 -16.31
CA LYS A 259 -7.42 2.97 -16.34
C LYS A 259 -6.34 3.50 -15.40
N VAL A 260 -5.60 2.64 -14.68
CA VAL A 260 -4.54 3.08 -13.74
C VAL A 260 -3.31 3.63 -14.46
N THR A 261 -3.07 3.25 -15.72
CA THR A 261 -1.89 3.64 -16.53
C THR A 261 -1.40 5.09 -16.37
N PRO A 262 -2.26 6.14 -16.33
CA PRO A 262 -1.78 7.51 -16.17
C PRO A 262 -1.06 7.78 -14.85
N ILE A 263 -1.41 7.08 -13.77
CA ILE A 263 -0.86 7.28 -12.43
C ILE A 263 0.68 7.19 -12.42
N PRO A 264 1.32 6.06 -12.78
CA PRO A 264 2.76 5.94 -12.74
C PRO A 264 3.49 6.91 -13.69
N LEU A 265 2.85 7.32 -14.78
CA LEU A 265 3.43 8.27 -15.74
C LEU A 265 3.44 9.69 -15.15
N ILE A 266 2.32 10.12 -14.56
CA ILE A 266 2.20 11.45 -13.95
C ILE A 266 3.08 11.56 -12.70
N THR A 267 3.14 10.52 -11.85
CA THR A 267 4.05 10.53 -10.69
C THR A 267 5.52 10.49 -11.10
N GLY A 268 5.86 9.75 -12.16
CA GLY A 268 7.21 9.79 -12.73
C GLY A 268 7.57 11.18 -13.26
N ALA A 269 6.67 11.81 -14.02
CA ALA A 269 6.86 13.19 -14.49
C ALA A 269 6.98 14.20 -13.34
N SER A 270 6.19 14.04 -12.27
CA SER A 270 6.29 14.82 -11.04
C SER A 270 7.71 14.74 -10.44
N TYR A 271 8.29 13.54 -10.36
CA TYR A 271 9.67 13.38 -9.86
C TYR A 271 10.69 14.15 -10.70
N PHE A 272 10.64 14.07 -12.03
CA PHE A 272 11.58 14.78 -12.89
C PHE A 272 11.38 16.31 -12.86
N LEU A 273 10.13 16.76 -12.84
CA LEU A 273 9.83 18.19 -12.78
C LEU A 273 10.26 18.83 -11.48
N ARG A 274 10.41 18.06 -10.40
CA ARG A 274 10.89 18.59 -9.11
C ARG A 274 12.24 19.30 -9.21
N PHE A 275 13.11 18.84 -10.12
CA PHE A 275 14.43 19.45 -10.34
C PHE A 275 14.37 20.75 -11.16
N VAL A 276 13.22 21.06 -11.77
CA VAL A 276 13.01 22.24 -12.62
C VAL A 276 12.07 23.24 -11.92
N ASN A 277 10.93 22.76 -11.42
CA ASN A 277 9.91 23.55 -10.76
C ASN A 277 9.13 22.68 -9.75
N LEU A 278 9.29 22.99 -8.46
CA LEU A 278 8.67 22.25 -7.36
C LEU A 278 7.14 22.37 -7.36
N GLU A 279 6.59 23.53 -7.72
CA GLU A 279 5.14 23.76 -7.77
C GLU A 279 4.49 22.93 -8.87
N ALA A 280 5.11 22.88 -10.06
CA ALA A 280 4.66 22.04 -11.16
C ALA A 280 4.71 20.54 -10.78
N SER A 281 5.79 20.11 -10.11
CA SER A 281 5.89 18.77 -9.53
C SER A 281 4.73 18.48 -8.56
N ALA A 282 4.45 19.41 -7.64
CA ALA A 282 3.37 19.27 -6.66
C ALA A 282 1.98 19.22 -7.33
N ALA A 283 1.76 20.04 -8.35
CA ALA A 283 0.51 20.05 -9.13
C ALA A 283 0.28 18.70 -9.82
N LEU A 284 1.32 18.08 -10.40
CA LEU A 284 1.20 16.74 -10.99
C LEU A 284 0.92 15.66 -9.95
N PHE A 285 1.52 15.75 -8.76
CA PHE A 285 1.19 14.82 -7.68
C PHE A 285 -0.27 14.99 -7.23
N GLY A 286 -0.75 16.23 -7.07
CA GLY A 286 -2.15 16.55 -6.79
C GLY A 286 -3.10 16.01 -7.87
N LEU A 287 -2.75 16.18 -9.16
CA LEU A 287 -3.51 15.61 -10.29
C LEU A 287 -3.60 14.08 -10.19
N THR A 288 -2.50 13.42 -9.80
CA THR A 288 -2.48 11.97 -9.59
C THR A 288 -3.45 11.56 -8.48
N VAL A 289 -3.47 12.27 -7.35
CA VAL A 289 -4.39 12.01 -6.25
C VAL A 289 -5.85 12.20 -6.68
N LEU A 290 -6.16 13.27 -7.41
CA LEU A 290 -7.51 13.52 -7.95
C LEU A 290 -7.94 12.43 -8.93
N TYR A 291 -7.02 11.99 -9.79
CA TYR A 291 -7.29 10.90 -10.73
C TYR A 291 -7.52 9.57 -10.01
N PHE A 292 -6.74 9.27 -8.98
CA PHE A 292 -6.97 8.12 -8.11
C PHE A 292 -8.36 8.18 -7.44
N LEU A 293 -8.73 9.33 -6.88
CA LEU A 293 -10.06 9.54 -6.29
C LEU A 293 -11.19 9.33 -7.30
N TYR A 294 -11.01 9.79 -8.54
CA TYR A 294 -11.95 9.51 -9.63
C TYR A 294 -12.12 8.01 -9.90
N LEU A 295 -11.03 7.24 -9.92
CA LEU A 295 -11.08 5.78 -10.10
C LEU A 295 -11.66 5.04 -8.88
N PHE A 296 -11.56 5.62 -7.70
CA PHE A 296 -11.99 5.04 -6.42
C PHE A 296 -13.37 5.52 -5.94
N LYS A 297 -13.98 6.51 -6.60
CA LYS A 297 -15.17 7.25 -6.15
C LYS A 297 -16.34 6.40 -5.65
N ASP A 298 -16.56 5.23 -6.27
CA ASP A 298 -17.70 4.36 -5.92
C ASP A 298 -17.55 3.69 -4.55
N ASN A 299 -16.35 3.74 -3.95
CA ASN A 299 -16.08 3.30 -2.58
C ASN A 299 -16.22 4.44 -1.55
N LEU A 300 -16.35 5.69 -1.98
CA LEU A 300 -16.50 6.86 -1.09
C LEU A 300 -17.98 7.08 -0.74
N THR A 301 -18.65 6.02 -0.28
CA THR A 301 -20.06 6.06 0.13
C THR A 301 -20.23 5.50 1.53
N PHE A 302 -21.24 5.97 2.26
CA PHE A 302 -21.57 5.42 3.58
C PHE A 302 -21.86 3.91 3.49
N THR A 303 -22.52 3.48 2.41
CA THR A 303 -22.77 2.07 2.12
C THR A 303 -21.48 1.27 2.01
N SER A 304 -20.46 1.80 1.32
CA SER A 304 -19.15 1.14 1.20
C SER A 304 -18.40 1.09 2.52
N VAL A 305 -18.50 2.12 3.36
CA VAL A 305 -17.94 2.09 4.73
C VAL A 305 -18.66 1.04 5.59
N ARG A 306 -19.99 0.94 5.47
CA ARG A 306 -20.79 0.00 6.26
C ARG A 306 -20.57 -1.46 5.82
N LEU A 307 -20.46 -1.72 4.52
CA LEU A 307 -20.48 -3.07 3.95
C LEU A 307 -19.11 -3.57 3.47
N GLY A 308 -18.10 -2.69 3.38
CA GLY A 308 -16.77 -3.04 2.86
C GLY A 308 -16.72 -3.33 1.36
N MET A 309 -17.77 -3.01 0.61
CA MET A 309 -17.86 -3.23 -0.84
C MET A 309 -18.17 -1.93 -1.60
N SER A 310 -17.63 -1.81 -2.81
CA SER A 310 -17.95 -0.68 -3.70
C SER A 310 -19.46 -0.64 -3.98
N SER A 311 -20.05 0.55 -3.92
CA SER A 311 -21.46 0.77 -4.22
C SER A 311 -21.85 0.30 -5.62
N ARG A 312 -20.90 0.25 -6.55
CA ARG A 312 -21.11 -0.24 -7.92
C ARG A 312 -21.41 -1.75 -7.95
N TYR A 313 -20.71 -2.55 -7.15
CA TYR A 313 -20.97 -3.99 -7.08
C TYR A 313 -22.35 -4.31 -6.49
N LEU A 314 -22.86 -3.45 -5.61
CA LEU A 314 -24.18 -3.59 -5.02
C LEU A 314 -25.32 -3.28 -6.00
N LYS A 315 -25.05 -2.51 -7.06
CA LYS A 315 -26.03 -2.17 -8.10
C LYS A 315 -26.14 -3.24 -9.20
N GLY A 316 -25.40 -4.35 -9.09
CA GLY A 316 -25.42 -5.42 -10.09
C GLY A 316 -24.75 -5.04 -11.42
N GLU A 317 -23.95 -3.97 -11.47
CA GLU A 317 -23.25 -3.61 -12.69
C GLU A 317 -22.08 -4.59 -12.95
N PRO A 318 -21.94 -5.09 -14.19
CA PRO A 318 -20.99 -6.16 -14.50
C PRO A 318 -19.55 -5.75 -14.17
N SER A 319 -18.82 -6.67 -13.53
CA SER A 319 -17.38 -6.55 -13.37
C SER A 319 -16.73 -6.71 -14.75
N ALA A 320 -15.60 -6.04 -15.01
CA ALA A 320 -14.90 -6.02 -16.31
C ALA A 320 -14.42 -7.40 -16.86
N ARG A 321 -14.89 -8.52 -16.29
CA ARG A 321 -14.78 -9.88 -16.83
C ARG A 321 -16.00 -10.32 -17.66
N GLU A 322 -17.04 -9.51 -17.76
CA GLU A 322 -18.24 -9.81 -18.58
C GLU A 322 -18.23 -9.11 -19.94
N VAL A 323 -17.07 -8.70 -20.43
CA VAL A 323 -16.91 -8.33 -21.85
C VAL A 323 -16.00 -9.38 -22.48
N PRO A 324 -16.51 -10.19 -23.44
CA PRO A 324 -15.79 -11.31 -24.03
C PRO A 324 -14.48 -10.92 -24.70
#